data_AF-A0A522VBG4-F1
#
_entry.id   AF-A0A522VBG4-F1
#
_cell.length_a   1.000
_cell.length_b   1.000
_cell.length_c   1.000
_cell.angle_alpha   90.00
_cell.angle_beta   90.00
_cell.angle_gamma   90.00
#
_symmetry.space_group_name_H-M   'P 1'
#
loop_
_entity.id
_entity.type
_entity.pdbx_description
1 polymer ?
#
loop_
_entity_poly.entity_id
_entity_poly.type
_entity_poly.pdbx_seq_one_letter_code
_entity_poly.pdbx_strand_id
1 'polypeptide(L)' 'MRKQTIQYSSSLDALIEVTKRLSLLEKQYNLASEEFYYQYSQGQMTDDVACVEWANDYQHYIHLRQALNAKLKNAA' A
#
# COMPACT_ATOMS: atom_id res chain seq x y z
N MET A 1 -18.96 -6.44 16.92
CA MET A 1 -17.79 -6.05 16.09
C MET A 1 -18.30 -5.36 14.83
N ARG A 2 -18.17 -4.03 14.73
CA ARG A 2 -18.60 -3.27 13.55
C ARG A 2 -17.50 -3.38 12.50
N LYS A 3 -17.71 -4.24 11.52
CA LYS A 3 -16.91 -4.33 10.30
C LYS A 3 -17.17 -3.03 9.53
N GLN A 4 -16.33 -2.03 9.77
CA GLN A 4 -16.31 -0.80 8.99
C GLN A 4 -15.80 -1.19 7.60
N THR A 5 -16.72 -1.51 6.70
CA THR A 5 -16.40 -1.62 5.29
C THR A 5 -16.01 -0.22 4.83
N ILE A 6 -14.70 0.02 4.72
CA ILE A 6 -14.19 1.26 4.14
C ILE A 6 -14.62 1.22 2.67
N GLN A 7 -15.69 1.95 2.37
CA GLN A 7 -16.24 2.01 1.03
C GLN A 7 -15.47 3.09 0.28
N TYR A 8 -14.39 2.69 -0.39
CA TYR A 8 -13.59 3.59 -1.21
C TYR A 8 -14.44 4.07 -2.39
N SER A 9 -14.66 5.38 -2.44
CA SER A 9 -15.54 6.03 -3.42
C SER A 9 -14.98 5.94 -4.85
N SER A 10 -13.67 5.71 -4.98
CA SER A 10 -12.96 5.63 -6.26
C SER A 10 -11.62 4.92 -6.09
N SER A 11 -11.06 4.37 -7.18
CA SER A 11 -9.72 3.75 -7.18
C SER A 11 -8.62 4.72 -6.73
N LEU A 12 -8.82 6.02 -6.95
CA LEU A 12 -7.94 7.09 -6.48
C LEU A 12 -8.04 7.30 -4.96
N ASP A 13 -9.25 7.19 -4.41
CA ASP A 13 -9.51 7.35 -2.98
C ASP A 13 -8.89 6.18 -2.18
N ALA A 14 -9.05 4.96 -2.70
CA ALA A 14 -8.34 3.77 -2.21
C ALA A 14 -6.81 3.96 -2.26
N LEU A 15 -6.29 4.49 -3.36
CA LEU A 15 -4.86 4.76 -3.48
C LEU A 15 -4.37 5.76 -2.42
N ILE A 16 -5.13 6.83 -2.18
CA ILE A 16 -4.77 7.88 -1.20
C ILE A 16 -4.80 7.32 0.23
N GLU A 17 -5.82 6.55 0.58
CA GLU A 17 -5.94 5.91 1.89
C GLU A 17 -4.79 4.94 2.17
N VAL A 18 -4.48 4.08 1.19
CA VAL A 18 -3.35 3.15 1.29
C VAL A 18 -2.03 3.92 1.39
N THR A 19 -1.82 4.96 0.56
CA THR A 19 -0.61 5.79 0.63
C THR A 19 -0.45 6.46 2.00
N LYS A 20 -1.54 6.95 2.61
CA LYS A 20 -1.49 7.53 3.96
C LYS A 20 -1.07 6.50 5.01
N ARG A 21 -1.59 5.27 4.93
CA ARG A 21 -1.19 4.18 5.82
C ARG A 21 0.29 3.82 5.65
N LEU A 22 0.74 3.72 4.39
CA LEU A 22 2.15 3.46 4.07
C LEU A 22 3.03 4.57 4.68
N SER A 23 2.70 5.84 4.46
CA SER A 23 3.50 6.97 4.98
C SER A 23 3.48 7.14 6.50
N LEU A 24 2.46 6.63 7.19
CA LEU A 24 2.48 6.55 8.65
C LEU A 24 3.57 5.57 9.12
N LEU A 25 3.67 4.43 8.45
CA LEU A 25 4.65 3.39 8.75
C LEU A 25 6.05 3.81 8.32
N GLU A 26 6.20 4.51 7.19
CA GLU A 26 7.48 5.13 6.80
C GLU A 26 8.00 6.08 7.88
N LYS A 27 7.11 6.90 8.47
CA LYS A 27 7.49 7.77 9.59
C LYS A 27 7.84 7.00 10.85
N GLN A 28 7.11 5.93 11.13
CA GLN A 28 7.28 5.13 12.34
C GLN A 28 8.57 4.29 12.31
N TYR A 29 8.89 3.71 11.15
CA TYR A 29 10.09 2.90 10.92
C TYR A 29 11.28 3.72 10.40
N ASN A 30 11.08 5.00 10.07
CA ASN A 30 12.08 5.89 9.46
C ASN A 30 12.71 5.30 8.18
N LEU A 31 11.93 4.48 7.47
CA LEU A 31 12.33 3.76 6.26
C LEU A 31 11.40 4.14 5.13
N ALA A 32 11.93 4.24 3.91
CA ALA A 32 11.11 4.42 2.72
C ALA A 32 10.32 3.13 2.45
N SER A 33 9.11 3.26 1.89
CA SER A 33 8.25 2.13 1.54
C SER A 33 8.98 1.12 0.64
N GLU A 34 9.75 1.59 -0.34
CA GLU A 34 10.57 0.72 -1.19
C GLU A 34 11.61 -0.05 -0.40
N GLU A 35 12.28 0.59 0.55
CA GLU A 35 13.32 -0.03 1.38
C GLU A 35 12.73 -1.06 2.35
N PHE A 36 11.54 -0.76 2.89
CA PHE A 36 10.79 -1.66 3.75
C PHE A 36 10.33 -2.89 2.97
N TYR A 37 9.75 -2.68 1.78
CA TYR A 37 9.32 -3.76 0.90
C TYR A 37 10.51 -4.61 0.43
N TYR A 38 11.65 -3.98 0.14
CA TYR A 38 12.87 -4.69 -0.20
C TYR A 38 13.34 -5.59 0.94
N GLN A 39 13.43 -5.08 2.16
CA GLN A 39 13.80 -5.88 3.34
C GLN A 39 12.78 -6.98 3.65
N TYR A 40 11.49 -6.70 3.50
CA TYR A 40 10.42 -7.70 3.64
C TYR A 40 10.55 -8.81 2.60
N SER A 41 10.79 -8.46 1.34
CA SER A 41 10.98 -9.42 0.25
C SER A 41 12.26 -10.26 0.42
N GLN A 42 13.25 -9.75 1.15
CA GLN A 42 14.47 -10.47 1.50
C GLN A 42 14.32 -11.34 2.76
N GLY A 43 13.15 -11.34 3.40
CA GLY A 43 12.92 -12.05 4.67
C GLY A 43 13.67 -11.45 5.86
N GLN A 44 14.08 -10.19 5.77
CA GLN A 44 14.80 -9.47 6.83
C GLN A 44 13.85 -8.71 7.77
N MET A 45 12.57 -8.56 7.40
CA MET A 45 11.55 -8.00 8.27
C MET A 45 10.96 -9.07 9.17
N THR A 46 10.60 -8.67 10.38
CA THR A 46 9.89 -9.52 11.33
C THR A 46 8.58 -10.00 10.72
N ASP A 47 8.23 -11.28 10.93
CA ASP A 47 6.92 -11.87 10.64
C ASP A 47 5.78 -11.33 11.54
N ASP A 48 5.87 -10.05 11.91
CA ASP A 48 4.80 -9.34 12.59
C ASP A 48 3.61 -9.18 11.65
N VAL A 49 2.41 -9.34 12.20
CA VAL A 49 1.16 -9.13 11.48
C VAL A 49 1.14 -7.74 10.81
N ALA A 50 1.74 -6.73 11.44
CA ALA A 50 1.87 -5.40 10.88
C ALA A 50 2.69 -5.36 9.57
N CYS A 51 3.78 -6.13 9.47
CA CYS A 51 4.59 -6.23 8.25
C CYS A 51 3.80 -6.90 7.12
N VAL A 52 3.07 -7.98 7.44
CA VAL A 52 2.26 -8.72 6.46
C VAL A 52 1.09 -7.87 5.97
N GLU A 53 0.37 -7.19 6.87
CA GLU A 53 -0.71 -6.26 6.51
C GLU A 53 -0.18 -5.12 5.65
N TRP A 54 0.96 -4.54 6.02
CA TRP A 54 1.60 -3.47 5.25
C TRP A 54 2.03 -3.92 3.86
N ALA A 55 2.66 -5.09 3.72
CA ALA A 55 3.07 -5.62 2.42
C ALA A 55 1.86 -5.84 1.51
N ASN A 56 0.75 -6.32 2.07
CA ASN A 56 -0.50 -6.46 1.35
C ASN A 56 -1.07 -5.09 0.90
N ASP A 57 -1.09 -4.10 1.79
CA ASP A 57 -1.47 -2.71 1.46
C ASP A 57 -0.58 -2.14 0.33
N TYR A 58 0.75 -2.29 0.42
CA TYR A 58 1.70 -1.82 -0.58
C TYR A 58 1.48 -2.47 -1.95
N GLN A 59 1.27 -3.78 -1.98
CA GLN A 59 0.99 -4.51 -3.22
C GLN A 59 -0.33 -4.06 -3.84
N HIS A 60 -1.36 -3.80 -3.01
CA HIS A 60 -2.64 -3.26 -3.45
C HIS A 60 -2.49 -1.87 -4.07
N TYR A 61 -1.65 -1.02 -3.49
CA TYR A 61 -1.30 0.28 -4.03
C TYR A 61 -0.63 0.19 -5.41
N ILE A 62 0.36 -0.70 -5.57
CA ILE A 62 1.04 -0.91 -6.87
C ILE A 62 0.04 -1.33 -7.94
N HIS A 63 -0.85 -2.28 -7.63
CA HIS A 63 -1.90 -2.72 -8.54
C HIS A 63 -2.85 -1.59 -8.94
N LEU A 64 -3.32 -0.79 -7.97
CA LEU A 64 -4.17 0.38 -8.24
C LEU A 64 -3.45 1.40 -9.12
N ARG A 65 -2.19 1.69 -8.82
CA ARG A 65 -1.35 2.62 -9.58
C ARG A 65 -1.15 2.14 -11.02
N GLN A 66 -0.87 0.85 -11.21
CA GLN A 66 -0.74 0.24 -12.54
C GLN A 66 -2.05 0.26 -13.32
N ALA A 67 -3.17 -0.07 -12.67
CA ALA A 67 -4.49 -0.02 -13.29
C ALA A 67 -4.88 1.41 -13.73
N LEU A 68 -4.57 2.41 -12.90
CA LEU A 68 -4.75 3.82 -13.24
C LEU A 68 -3.84 4.24 -14.41
N ASN A 69 -2.57 3.84 -14.39
CA ASN A 69 -1.63 4.16 -15.47
C ASN A 69 -2.03 3.51 -16.79
N ALA A 70 -2.53 2.27 -16.75
CA ALA A 70 -3.06 1.57 -17.92
C ALA A 70 -4.29 2.30 -18.50
N LYS A 71 -5.22 2.75 -17.65
CA LYS A 71 -6.35 3.58 -18.10
C LYS A 71 -5.89 4.90 -18.71
N LEU A 72 -4.89 5.55 -18.12
CA LEU A 72 -4.34 6.81 -18.63
C LEU A 72 -3.68 6.63 -20.01
N LYS A 73 -2.90 5.56 -20.20
CA LYS A 73 -2.27 5.23 -21.49
C LYS A 73 -3.27 4.89 -22.59
N ASN A 74 -4.41 4.30 -22.26
CA ASN A 74 -5.47 3.99 -23.23
C ASN A 74 -6.36 5.19 -23.56
N ALA A 75 -6.30 6.27 -22.77
CA ALA A 75 -7.05 7.50 -23.01
C ALA A 75 -6.26 8.56 -23.80
N ALA A 76 -5.04 8.25 -24.22
CA ALA A 76 -4.14 9.12 -24.98
C ALA A 76 -4.03 8.70 -26.45
#